data_AF-A0A2S6QIL4-F1
#
_entry.id   AF-A0A2S6QIL4-F1
#
_cell.length_a   1.000
_cell.length_b   1.000
_cell.length_c   1.000
_cell.angle_alpha   90.00
_cell.angle_beta   90.00
_cell.angle_gamma   90.00
#
_symmetry.space_group_name_H-M   'P 1'
#
loop_
_entity.id
_entity.type
_entity.pdbx_description
1 polymer ?
#
loop_
_entity_poly.entity_id
_entity_poly.type
_entity_poly.pdbx_seq_one_letter_code
_entity_poly.pdbx_strand_id
1 'polypeptide(L)'
;KPTNSQTCNTTACATYSWQTGSWGTCSVTCGGGTQTRTVVCKRNDGVTVADGNCSGAKPANSQTCNTTACATYSWQTGSWGTCSVTCGGGTQTRTVSCKRNDGVTVSSTYCSGTKPAASQTCNTQSCNASCTIRHPIGWYGAGRLNPPHCIEYYLRPGGTIGTSTLAHGSSAMRSARYCANGQCWGTIRYECDNGSMRITSKTCNYGLQP
;
A
#
# COMPACT_ATOMS: atom_id res chain seq x y z
N LYS A 1 -34.57 75.70 -69.20
CA LYS A 1 -33.41 74.77 -69.10
C LYS A 1 -33.77 73.71 -68.06
N PRO A 2 -34.02 72.44 -68.42
CA PRO A 2 -34.33 71.44 -67.41
C PRO A 2 -33.04 71.02 -66.67
N THR A 3 -33.16 70.74 -65.38
CA THR A 3 -32.04 70.35 -64.52
C THR A 3 -31.76 68.86 -64.73
N ASN A 4 -30.71 68.56 -65.49
CA ASN A 4 -30.32 67.20 -65.83
C ASN A 4 -29.38 66.58 -64.76
N SER A 5 -29.83 66.57 -63.51
CA SER A 5 -29.08 66.00 -62.37
C SER A 5 -29.73 64.70 -61.93
N GLN A 6 -28.98 63.60 -62.04
CA GLN A 6 -29.38 62.28 -61.57
C GLN A 6 -28.48 61.88 -60.41
N THR A 7 -29.08 61.38 -59.33
CA THR A 7 -28.35 60.83 -58.19
C THR A 7 -27.69 59.52 -58.63
N CYS A 8 -26.37 59.52 -58.80
CA CYS A 8 -25.60 58.31 -59.07
C CYS A 8 -25.02 57.74 -57.77
N ASN A 9 -24.91 56.41 -57.68
CA ASN A 9 -24.44 55.66 -56.51
C ASN A 9 -25.37 55.69 -55.28
N THR A 10 -26.66 55.37 -55.45
CA THR A 10 -27.59 55.13 -54.32
C THR A 10 -27.39 53.78 -53.62
N THR A 11 -26.44 52.96 -54.09
CA THR A 11 -26.13 51.65 -53.49
C THR A 11 -25.01 51.82 -52.47
N ALA A 12 -25.26 51.43 -51.21
CA ALA A 12 -24.25 51.39 -50.17
C ALA A 12 -23.04 50.54 -50.61
N CYS A 13 -21.83 51.03 -50.35
CA CYS A 13 -20.60 50.31 -50.70
C CYS A 13 -20.58 48.93 -50.01
N ALA A 14 -20.10 47.93 -50.73
CA ALA A 14 -19.86 46.61 -50.16
C ALA A 14 -18.88 46.71 -49.00
N THR A 15 -19.30 46.31 -47.80
CA THR A 15 -18.42 46.16 -46.64
C THR A 15 -18.08 44.70 -46.44
N TYR A 16 -16.87 44.45 -45.93
CA TYR A 16 -16.32 43.11 -45.73
C TYR A 16 -15.91 42.95 -44.28
N SER A 17 -16.22 41.80 -43.68
CA SER A 17 -15.86 41.51 -42.30
C SER A 17 -15.51 40.04 -42.11
N TRP A 18 -14.58 39.79 -41.17
CA TRP A 18 -14.26 38.44 -40.73
C TRP A 18 -15.42 37.86 -39.93
N GLN A 19 -15.82 36.64 -40.30
CA GLN A 19 -16.86 35.88 -39.60
C GLN A 19 -16.27 34.56 -39.12
N THR A 20 -16.43 34.27 -37.83
CA THR A 20 -15.91 33.07 -37.18
C THR A 20 -17.05 32.12 -36.79
N GLY A 21 -16.92 30.85 -37.13
CA GLY A 21 -17.79 29.80 -36.58
C GLY A 21 -17.43 29.44 -35.14
N SER A 22 -18.26 28.60 -34.53
CA SER A 22 -17.94 27.97 -33.23
C SER A 22 -16.69 27.10 -33.34
N TRP A 23 -15.97 26.97 -32.23
CA TRP A 23 -14.89 26.00 -32.11
C TRP A 23 -15.44 24.57 -32.22
N GLY A 24 -14.74 23.73 -32.98
CA GLY A 24 -14.99 22.30 -33.02
C GLY A 24 -14.54 21.59 -31.74
N THR A 25 -14.67 20.28 -31.71
CA THR A 25 -14.18 19.47 -30.59
C THR A 25 -12.65 19.50 -30.51
N CYS A 26 -12.12 19.51 -29.29
CA CYS A 26 -10.68 19.34 -29.07
C CYS A 26 -10.22 17.96 -29.55
N SER A 27 -9.03 17.91 -30.17
CA SER A 27 -8.40 16.66 -30.64
C SER A 27 -8.09 15.65 -29.53
N VAL A 28 -7.96 16.11 -28.28
CA VAL A 28 -7.71 15.28 -27.10
C VAL A 28 -8.55 15.79 -25.94
N THR A 29 -8.78 14.97 -24.92
CA THR A 29 -9.52 15.35 -23.72
C THR A 29 -8.63 15.87 -22.58
N CYS A 30 -7.31 15.65 -22.67
CA CYS A 30 -6.30 16.10 -21.70
C CYS A 30 -4.93 16.19 -22.36
N GLY A 31 -3.96 16.80 -21.69
CA GLY A 31 -2.55 16.84 -22.13
C GLY A 31 -2.23 17.89 -23.19
N GLY A 32 -3.21 18.74 -23.53
CA GLY A 32 -3.07 19.78 -24.54
C GLY A 32 -3.31 19.26 -25.95
N GLY A 33 -4.43 19.66 -26.54
CA GLY A 33 -4.71 19.44 -27.96
C GLY A 33 -5.00 20.74 -28.69
N THR A 34 -5.47 20.57 -29.90
CA THR A 34 -5.87 21.64 -30.80
C THR A 34 -7.34 21.48 -31.18
N GLN A 35 -8.06 22.59 -31.21
CA GLN A 35 -9.40 22.69 -31.79
C GLN A 35 -9.40 23.75 -32.89
N THR A 36 -10.20 23.53 -33.93
CA THR A 36 -10.28 24.41 -35.09
C THR A 36 -11.65 25.03 -35.22
N ARG A 37 -11.73 26.20 -35.85
CA ARG A 37 -12.99 26.85 -36.24
C ARG A 37 -12.90 27.37 -37.66
N THR A 38 -14.07 27.54 -38.28
CA THR A 38 -14.17 28.17 -39.59
C THR A 38 -13.96 29.68 -39.46
N VAL A 39 -13.13 30.25 -40.33
CA VAL A 39 -12.90 31.71 -40.43
C VAL A 39 -13.02 32.09 -41.90
N VAL A 40 -14.05 32.87 -42.23
CA VAL A 40 -14.38 33.28 -43.60
C VAL A 40 -14.52 34.79 -43.69
N CYS A 41 -14.13 35.37 -44.82
CA CYS A 41 -14.44 36.75 -45.14
C CYS A 41 -15.84 36.82 -45.75
N LYS A 42 -16.75 37.60 -45.15
CA LYS A 42 -18.10 37.80 -45.70
C LYS A 42 -18.33 39.24 -46.10
N ARG A 43 -18.98 39.42 -47.24
CA ARG A 43 -19.57 40.70 -47.67
C ARG A 43 -20.89 40.94 -46.92
N ASN A 44 -21.34 42.18 -46.83
CA ASN A 44 -22.57 42.59 -46.13
C ASN A 44 -23.86 41.90 -46.60
N ASP A 45 -23.88 41.28 -47.78
CA ASP A 45 -24.98 40.44 -48.29
C ASP A 45 -24.88 38.96 -47.86
N GLY A 46 -23.89 38.62 -47.03
CA GLY A 46 -23.68 37.28 -46.48
C GLY A 46 -22.83 36.34 -47.35
N VAL A 47 -22.43 36.78 -48.56
CA VAL A 47 -21.62 35.98 -49.49
C VAL A 47 -20.19 35.83 -48.96
N THR A 48 -19.66 34.61 -48.99
CA THR A 48 -18.27 34.34 -48.66
C THR A 48 -17.38 34.73 -49.83
N VAL A 49 -16.37 35.56 -49.57
CA VAL A 49 -15.44 36.09 -50.56
C VAL A 49 -14.00 35.73 -50.20
N ALA A 50 -13.06 36.00 -51.12
CA ALA A 50 -11.63 35.76 -50.86
C ALA A 50 -11.13 36.61 -49.67
N ASP A 51 -10.26 36.00 -48.86
CA ASP A 51 -9.67 36.58 -47.64
C ASP A 51 -9.11 38.00 -47.84
N GLY A 52 -8.52 38.29 -48.99
CA GLY A 52 -7.93 39.60 -49.31
C GLY A 52 -8.91 40.78 -49.37
N ASN A 53 -10.22 40.52 -49.38
CA ASN A 53 -11.24 41.58 -49.32
C ASN A 53 -11.47 42.07 -47.88
N CYS A 54 -11.15 41.26 -46.87
CA CYS A 54 -11.29 41.64 -45.48
C CYS A 54 -10.03 42.37 -44.99
N SER A 55 -10.21 43.56 -44.45
CA SER A 55 -9.14 44.32 -43.80
C SER A 55 -8.84 43.81 -42.38
N GLY A 56 -7.61 44.03 -41.91
CA GLY A 56 -7.16 43.63 -40.57
C GLY A 56 -6.68 42.18 -40.49
N ALA A 57 -6.17 41.80 -39.31
CA ALA A 57 -5.62 40.46 -39.11
C ALA A 57 -6.72 39.38 -39.18
N LYS A 58 -6.50 38.34 -39.99
CA LYS A 58 -7.39 37.18 -40.03
C LYS A 58 -7.42 36.52 -38.64
N PRO A 59 -8.60 36.32 -38.03
CA PRO A 59 -8.71 35.66 -36.74
C PRO A 59 -8.10 34.24 -36.78
N ALA A 60 -7.53 33.80 -35.66
CA ALA A 60 -6.98 32.45 -35.56
C ALA A 60 -8.08 31.39 -35.84
N ASN A 61 -7.75 30.44 -36.71
CA ASN A 61 -8.60 29.29 -37.05
C ASN A 61 -8.30 28.06 -36.18
N SER A 62 -7.31 28.16 -35.29
CA SER A 62 -6.82 27.09 -34.43
C SER A 62 -6.47 27.67 -33.06
N GLN A 63 -6.75 26.92 -32.00
CA GLN A 63 -6.31 27.26 -30.64
C GLN A 63 -6.05 26.01 -29.81
N THR A 64 -5.23 26.16 -28.78
CA THR A 64 -4.99 25.13 -27.77
C THR A 64 -6.24 24.89 -26.92
N CYS A 65 -6.48 23.64 -26.56
CA CYS A 65 -7.57 23.20 -25.70
C CYS A 65 -7.14 22.05 -24.80
N ASN A 66 -7.91 21.79 -23.73
CA ASN A 66 -7.70 20.67 -22.81
C ASN A 66 -6.25 20.53 -22.29
N THR A 67 -5.69 21.63 -21.80
CA THR A 67 -4.30 21.74 -21.33
C THR A 67 -4.04 21.05 -19.99
N THR A 68 -5.08 20.63 -19.27
CA THR A 68 -4.93 19.86 -18.03
C THR A 68 -4.22 18.55 -18.31
N ALA A 69 -3.16 18.25 -17.56
CA ALA A 69 -2.39 17.01 -17.69
C ALA A 69 -3.29 15.78 -17.60
N CYS A 70 -2.98 14.76 -18.40
CA CYS A 70 -3.70 13.50 -18.35
C CYS A 70 -3.45 12.77 -17.02
N ALA A 71 -4.46 12.04 -16.57
CA ALA A 71 -4.31 11.10 -15.47
C ALA A 71 -3.24 10.05 -15.83
N THR A 72 -2.30 9.82 -14.93
CA THR A 72 -1.34 8.73 -15.05
C THR A 72 -1.64 7.67 -14.00
N TYR A 73 -1.32 6.42 -14.32
CA TYR A 73 -1.65 5.26 -13.51
C TYR A 73 -0.39 4.44 -13.27
N SER A 74 -0.17 4.04 -12.02
CA SER A 74 1.00 3.24 -11.66
C SER A 74 0.67 2.23 -10.56
N TRP A 75 1.38 1.11 -10.60
CA TRP A 75 1.34 0.12 -9.53
C TRP A 75 2.01 0.67 -8.28
N GLN A 76 1.30 0.62 -7.16
CA GLN A 76 1.79 1.04 -5.85
C GLN A 76 1.70 -0.14 -4.89
N THR A 77 2.79 -0.38 -4.17
CA THR A 77 2.91 -1.48 -3.20
C THR A 77 3.08 -0.95 -1.80
N GLY A 78 2.35 -1.54 -0.85
CA GLY A 78 2.63 -1.32 0.57
C GLY A 78 3.87 -2.07 1.05
N SER A 79 4.23 -1.85 2.31
CA SER A 79 5.22 -2.67 3.02
C SER A 79 4.76 -4.12 3.11
N TRP A 80 5.72 -5.04 3.16
CA TRP A 80 5.46 -6.43 3.50
C TRP A 80 4.94 -6.53 4.94
N GLY A 81 3.92 -7.36 5.13
CA GLY A 81 3.45 -7.75 6.46
C GLY A 81 4.42 -8.69 7.15
N THR A 82 4.08 -9.11 8.36
CA THR A 82 4.86 -10.12 9.10
C THR A 82 4.82 -11.46 8.39
N CYS A 83 5.95 -12.17 8.38
CA CYS A 83 6.02 -13.53 7.89
C CYS A 83 5.12 -14.46 8.73
N SER A 84 4.47 -15.43 8.09
CA SER A 84 3.59 -16.41 8.75
C SER A 84 4.29 -17.28 9.79
N VAL A 85 5.60 -17.45 9.66
CA VAL A 85 6.46 -18.24 10.58
C VAL A 85 7.79 -17.51 10.76
N THR A 86 8.52 -17.81 11.84
CA THR A 86 9.83 -17.22 12.15
C THR A 86 11.00 -18.01 11.57
N CYS A 87 10.76 -19.20 11.03
CA CYS A 87 11.73 -20.10 10.39
C CYS A 87 10.99 -21.13 9.51
N GLY A 88 11.73 -21.94 8.76
CA GLY A 88 11.19 -23.10 8.02
C GLY A 88 10.48 -22.76 6.71
N GLY A 89 10.54 -21.50 6.27
CA GLY A 89 9.88 -21.03 5.05
C GLY A 89 8.42 -20.67 5.29
N GLY A 90 8.15 -19.38 5.41
CA GLY A 90 6.81 -18.80 5.52
C GLY A 90 6.40 -18.02 4.29
N THR A 91 5.21 -17.45 4.39
CA THR A 91 4.67 -16.50 3.42
C THR A 91 4.40 -15.16 4.10
N GLN A 92 4.74 -14.07 3.43
CA GLN A 92 4.33 -12.73 3.81
C GLN A 92 3.58 -12.07 2.66
N THR A 93 2.62 -11.22 2.99
CA THR A 93 1.76 -10.54 2.01
C THR A 93 1.93 -9.04 2.09
N ARG A 94 1.68 -8.34 0.98
CA ARG A 94 1.60 -6.88 0.92
C ARG A 94 0.41 -6.43 0.10
N THR A 95 0.00 -5.17 0.29
CA THR A 95 -1.00 -4.55 -0.57
C THR A 95 -0.39 -4.19 -1.92
N VAL A 96 -1.12 -4.44 -3.00
CA VAL A 96 -0.76 -4.05 -4.36
C VAL A 96 -1.99 -3.43 -5.00
N SER A 97 -1.91 -2.15 -5.34
CA SER A 97 -3.03 -1.38 -5.87
C SER A 97 -2.61 -0.58 -7.09
N CYS A 98 -3.52 -0.45 -8.06
CA CYS A 98 -3.35 0.49 -9.16
C CYS A 98 -3.82 1.86 -8.68
N LYS A 99 -2.95 2.87 -8.73
CA LYS A 99 -3.28 4.22 -8.30
C LYS A 99 -3.14 5.21 -9.43
N ARG A 100 -4.09 6.14 -9.49
CA ARG A 100 -3.99 7.36 -10.29
C ARG A 100 -3.05 8.36 -9.60
N ASN A 101 -2.51 9.31 -10.35
CA ASN A 101 -1.58 10.34 -9.86
C ASN A 101 -2.10 11.23 -8.71
N ASP A 102 -3.41 11.25 -8.45
CA ASP A 102 -4.03 11.91 -7.29
C ASP A 102 -4.15 11.00 -6.05
N GLY A 103 -3.61 9.78 -6.11
CA GLY A 103 -3.60 8.81 -5.03
C GLY A 103 -4.85 7.92 -4.95
N VAL A 104 -5.84 8.14 -5.81
CA VAL A 104 -7.08 7.34 -5.84
C VAL A 104 -6.78 5.93 -6.36
N THR A 105 -7.24 4.92 -5.62
CA THR A 105 -7.20 3.52 -6.05
C THR A 105 -8.22 3.28 -7.14
N VAL A 106 -7.78 2.71 -8.26
CA VAL A 106 -8.61 2.41 -9.44
C VAL A 106 -8.50 0.94 -9.83
N SER A 107 -9.30 0.52 -10.82
CA SER A 107 -9.23 -0.83 -11.39
C SER A 107 -7.82 -1.16 -11.88
N SER A 108 -7.41 -2.41 -11.73
CA SER A 108 -6.11 -2.91 -12.21
C SER A 108 -5.89 -2.74 -13.71
N THR A 109 -6.98 -2.62 -14.48
CA THR A 109 -6.95 -2.46 -15.94
C THR A 109 -6.33 -1.13 -16.41
N TYR A 110 -6.30 -0.11 -15.54
CA TYR A 110 -5.69 1.19 -15.85
C TYR A 110 -4.16 1.16 -15.76
N CYS A 111 -3.59 0.27 -14.96
CA CYS A 111 -2.15 0.15 -14.82
C CYS A 111 -1.59 -0.80 -15.87
N SER A 112 -0.64 -0.29 -16.66
CA SER A 112 0.11 -1.09 -17.61
C SER A 112 1.28 -1.84 -16.94
N GLY A 113 1.83 -2.82 -17.65
CA GLY A 113 2.96 -3.63 -17.18
C GLY A 113 2.56 -4.72 -16.18
N THR A 114 3.57 -5.43 -15.69
CA THR A 114 3.38 -6.60 -14.82
C THR A 114 2.94 -6.16 -13.42
N LYS A 115 1.81 -6.70 -12.93
CA LYS A 115 1.35 -6.49 -11.56
C LYS A 115 2.39 -7.03 -10.57
N PRO A 116 2.89 -6.22 -9.61
CA PRO A 116 3.80 -6.69 -8.59
C PRO A 116 3.22 -7.84 -7.75
N ALA A 117 4.07 -8.76 -7.32
CA ALA A 117 3.66 -9.86 -6.45
C ALA A 117 3.09 -9.34 -5.12
N ALA A 118 1.93 -9.85 -4.73
CA ALA A 118 1.27 -9.54 -3.46
C ALA A 118 1.69 -10.51 -2.33
N SER A 119 2.45 -11.55 -2.66
CA SER A 119 2.90 -12.60 -1.77
C SER A 119 4.34 -12.98 -2.11
N GLN A 120 5.15 -13.28 -1.10
CA GLN A 120 6.49 -13.84 -1.28
C GLN A 120 6.89 -14.77 -0.12
N THR A 121 7.85 -15.64 -0.38
CA THR A 121 8.49 -16.47 0.64
C THR A 121 9.34 -15.63 1.58
N CYS A 122 9.37 -16.01 2.85
CA CYS A 122 10.16 -15.35 3.89
C CYS A 122 10.66 -16.39 4.90
N ASN A 123 11.64 -16.00 5.72
CA ASN A 123 12.16 -16.82 6.81
C ASN A 123 12.55 -18.26 6.40
N THR A 124 13.30 -18.39 5.31
CA THR A 124 13.70 -19.67 4.71
C THR A 124 14.83 -20.38 5.47
N GLN A 125 15.36 -19.79 6.52
CA GLN A 125 16.28 -20.45 7.44
C GLN A 125 15.63 -21.68 8.08
N SER A 126 16.39 -22.76 8.24
CA SER A 126 15.94 -23.93 8.99
C SER A 126 15.55 -23.54 10.42
N CYS A 127 14.48 -24.13 10.93
CA CYS A 127 14.13 -24.00 12.34
C CYS A 127 15.18 -24.70 13.21
N ASN A 128 15.45 -24.14 14.40
CA ASN A 128 16.25 -24.88 15.38
C ASN A 128 15.48 -26.13 15.79
N ALA A 129 16.09 -27.30 15.58
CA ALA A 129 15.48 -28.60 15.86
C ALA A 129 15.11 -28.78 17.34
N SER A 130 15.73 -28.01 18.24
CA SER A 130 15.44 -28.13 19.66
C SER A 130 15.66 -26.85 20.47
N CYS A 131 14.95 -26.76 21.59
CA CYS A 131 15.18 -25.76 22.61
C CYS A 131 15.88 -26.43 23.78
N THR A 132 17.02 -25.88 24.19
CA THR A 132 17.76 -26.36 25.34
C THR A 132 17.58 -25.42 26.52
N ILE A 133 17.09 -25.98 27.61
CA ILE A 133 16.81 -25.26 28.85
C ILE A 133 17.92 -25.65 29.81
N ARG A 134 18.64 -24.66 30.33
CA ARG A 134 19.49 -24.87 31.50
C ARG A 134 18.62 -24.70 32.73
N HIS A 135 18.47 -25.78 33.46
CA HIS A 135 17.80 -25.77 34.76
C HIS A 135 18.66 -26.57 35.75
N PRO A 136 18.62 -26.21 37.05
CA PRO A 136 19.14 -27.12 38.06
C PRO A 136 18.29 -28.38 38.05
N ILE A 137 18.89 -29.56 37.83
CA ILE A 137 18.19 -30.84 37.96
C ILE A 137 17.73 -30.97 39.42
N GLY A 138 16.46 -31.28 39.63
CA GLY A 138 15.95 -31.69 40.93
C GLY A 138 14.71 -32.57 40.78
N TRP A 139 14.89 -33.84 40.37
CA TRP A 139 13.86 -34.87 40.52
C TRP A 139 14.37 -35.94 41.50
N TYR A 140 13.86 -35.80 42.72
CA TYR A 140 13.69 -36.68 43.89
C TYR A 140 14.79 -37.66 44.33
N GLY A 141 15.19 -37.49 45.59
CA GLY A 141 15.06 -38.54 46.60
C GLY A 141 14.29 -37.97 47.80
N ALA A 142 13.27 -38.67 48.28
CA ALA A 142 12.56 -38.30 49.50
C ALA A 142 13.55 -38.21 50.69
N GLY A 143 13.54 -37.07 51.37
CA GLY A 143 14.18 -36.90 52.68
C GLY A 143 15.51 -36.14 52.68
N ARG A 144 15.57 -35.13 53.57
CA ARG A 144 16.77 -34.50 54.14
C ARG A 144 17.42 -33.31 53.41
N LEU A 145 16.65 -32.30 52.99
CA LEU A 145 17.20 -30.93 52.99
C LEU A 145 16.25 -29.97 53.71
N ASN A 146 16.79 -29.32 54.74
CA ASN A 146 16.19 -28.28 55.55
C ASN A 146 17.06 -27.02 55.33
N PRO A 147 16.56 -25.91 54.71
CA PRO A 147 15.17 -25.59 54.37
C PRO A 147 14.77 -25.94 52.92
N PRO A 148 13.45 -25.95 52.60
CA PRO A 148 12.94 -26.26 51.26
C PRO A 148 13.28 -25.17 50.23
N HIS A 149 13.87 -25.56 49.10
CA HIS A 149 14.25 -24.64 48.01
C HIS A 149 13.08 -24.25 47.10
N CYS A 150 13.15 -23.01 46.61
CA CYS A 150 12.16 -22.31 45.82
C CYS A 150 12.47 -22.32 44.33
N ILE A 151 11.49 -22.46 43.43
CA ILE A 151 11.68 -22.41 41.96
C ILE A 151 11.72 -20.97 41.41
N GLU A 152 11.97 -19.98 42.26
CA GLU A 152 12.57 -18.72 41.77
C GLU A 152 14.02 -18.93 41.27
N TYR A 153 14.63 -20.09 41.56
CA TYR A 153 16.03 -20.42 41.29
C TYR A 153 16.32 -20.99 39.88
N TYR A 154 15.69 -20.48 38.83
CA TYR A 154 16.30 -20.66 37.49
C TYR A 154 17.60 -19.82 37.33
N LEU A 155 17.96 -18.99 38.33
CA LEU A 155 19.02 -17.98 38.23
C LEU A 155 19.91 -17.82 39.49
N ARG A 156 20.25 -18.88 40.26
CA ARG A 156 21.37 -18.78 41.24
C ARG A 156 22.48 -19.80 41.02
N PRO A 157 23.74 -19.43 41.30
CA PRO A 157 24.90 -20.29 41.08
C PRO A 157 24.96 -21.42 42.12
N GLY A 158 25.19 -22.67 41.70
CA GLY A 158 25.55 -23.77 42.62
C GLY A 158 24.84 -25.12 42.43
N GLY A 159 23.83 -25.23 41.55
CA GLY A 159 23.22 -26.52 41.20
C GLY A 159 23.93 -27.22 40.04
N THR A 160 23.87 -28.55 39.98
CA THR A 160 24.36 -29.31 38.81
C THR A 160 23.50 -28.94 37.59
N ILE A 161 24.17 -28.47 36.54
CA ILE A 161 23.52 -27.95 35.34
C ILE A 161 22.92 -29.11 34.56
N GLY A 162 21.59 -29.23 34.58
CA GLY A 162 20.86 -30.08 33.65
C GLY A 162 20.54 -29.37 32.35
N THR A 163 20.49 -30.12 31.26
CA THR A 163 19.94 -29.65 29.99
C THR A 163 18.64 -30.42 29.71
N SER A 164 17.52 -29.70 29.79
CA SER A 164 16.25 -30.05 29.13
C SER A 164 16.36 -29.83 27.64
N THR A 165 16.28 -30.84 26.76
CA THR A 165 16.10 -30.60 25.33
C THR A 165 14.68 -30.95 24.92
N LEU A 166 14.00 -30.03 24.24
CA LEU A 166 12.65 -30.23 23.72
C LEU A 166 12.68 -30.00 22.21
N ALA A 167 12.11 -30.93 21.43
CA ALA A 167 12.03 -30.78 19.98
C ALA A 167 11.14 -29.60 19.60
N HIS A 168 11.44 -28.95 18.47
CA HIS A 168 10.61 -27.88 17.92
C HIS A 168 9.13 -28.30 17.78
N GLY A 169 8.20 -27.42 18.18
CA GLY A 169 6.76 -27.69 18.16
C GLY A 169 6.28 -28.62 19.26
N SER A 170 7.17 -29.13 20.12
CA SER A 170 6.78 -29.95 21.26
C SER A 170 6.45 -29.09 22.48
N SER A 171 5.55 -29.62 23.31
CA SER A 171 5.23 -29.06 24.62
C SER A 171 5.61 -30.04 25.72
N ALA A 172 6.08 -29.54 26.85
CA ALA A 172 6.37 -30.35 28.02
C ALA A 172 5.80 -29.69 29.29
N MET A 173 5.46 -30.54 30.26
CA MET A 173 5.00 -30.11 31.57
C MET A 173 6.01 -30.56 32.63
N ARG A 174 6.29 -29.69 33.59
CA ARG A 174 7.17 -29.98 34.74
C ARG A 174 6.55 -29.47 36.02
N SER A 175 6.70 -30.24 37.09
CA SER A 175 6.29 -29.82 38.43
C SER A 175 7.11 -28.61 38.87
N ALA A 176 6.46 -27.65 39.54
CA ALA A 176 7.10 -26.46 40.05
C ALA A 176 6.65 -26.07 41.47
N ARG A 177 7.51 -25.37 42.23
CA ARG A 177 7.25 -24.85 43.58
C ARG A 177 7.54 -23.35 43.65
N TYR A 178 6.54 -22.52 43.93
CA TYR A 178 6.68 -21.06 43.96
C TYR A 178 6.82 -20.55 45.40
N CYS A 179 7.65 -19.52 45.62
CA CYS A 179 7.97 -19.06 46.98
C CYS A 179 7.62 -17.61 47.33
N ALA A 180 7.02 -16.84 46.43
CA ALA A 180 6.52 -15.52 46.80
C ALA A 180 5.09 -15.65 47.39
N ASN A 181 4.94 -15.32 48.68
CA ASN A 181 3.67 -15.10 49.43
C ASN A 181 2.79 -16.32 49.77
N GLY A 182 3.35 -17.53 49.77
CA GLY A 182 2.65 -18.74 50.19
C GLY A 182 3.11 -19.91 49.35
N GLN A 183 3.79 -20.88 49.98
CA GLN A 183 4.39 -22.03 49.32
C GLN A 183 3.33 -22.79 48.50
N CYS A 184 3.28 -22.55 47.20
CA CYS A 184 2.36 -23.26 46.31
C CYS A 184 3.09 -24.23 45.40
N TRP A 185 2.42 -25.32 45.10
CA TRP A 185 2.89 -26.44 44.31
C TRP A 185 2.06 -26.49 43.03
N GLY A 186 2.67 -26.77 41.90
CA GLY A 186 1.89 -26.95 40.68
C GLY A 186 2.75 -27.39 39.52
N THR A 187 2.38 -26.96 38.33
CA THR A 187 3.01 -27.35 37.08
C THR A 187 3.20 -26.15 36.17
N ILE A 188 4.31 -26.16 35.44
CA ILE A 188 4.59 -25.23 34.34
C ILE A 188 4.49 -26.03 33.05
N ARG A 189 3.69 -25.54 32.10
CA ARG A 189 3.73 -25.99 30.72
C ARG A 189 4.59 -25.03 29.92
N TYR A 190 5.53 -25.59 29.15
CA TYR A 190 6.35 -24.82 28.25
C TYR A 190 6.42 -25.47 26.87
N GLU A 191 6.61 -24.64 25.87
CA GLU A 191 6.65 -25.00 24.45
C GLU A 191 7.96 -24.53 23.84
N CYS A 192 8.51 -25.37 22.96
CA CYS A 192 9.68 -25.02 22.17
C CYS A 192 9.25 -24.46 20.82
N ASP A 193 9.58 -23.20 20.58
CA ASP A 193 9.37 -22.53 19.31
C ASP A 193 10.69 -21.92 18.81
N ASN A 194 11.16 -22.43 17.67
CA ASN A 194 12.40 -22.06 16.99
C ASN A 194 13.61 -21.80 17.92
N GLY A 195 13.92 -22.73 18.83
CA GLY A 195 15.04 -22.59 19.77
C GLY A 195 14.76 -21.69 20.97
N SER A 196 13.63 -21.00 20.99
CA SER A 196 13.13 -20.24 22.14
C SER A 196 12.08 -21.04 22.91
N MET A 197 12.13 -20.94 24.22
CA MET A 197 11.11 -21.54 25.07
C MET A 197 10.11 -20.51 25.56
N ARG A 198 8.83 -20.88 25.52
CA ARG A 198 7.75 -20.07 26.08
C ARG A 198 6.98 -20.85 27.12
N ILE A 199 6.74 -20.24 28.28
CA ILE A 199 5.80 -20.78 29.28
C ILE A 199 4.38 -20.50 28.78
N THR A 200 3.56 -21.53 28.62
CA THR A 200 2.17 -21.41 28.13
C THR A 200 1.13 -21.57 29.23
N SER A 201 1.46 -22.23 30.33
CA SER A 201 0.61 -22.23 31.51
C SER A 201 1.40 -22.41 32.80
N LYS A 202 0.82 -21.92 33.89
CA LYS A 202 1.30 -22.12 35.26
C LYS A 202 0.09 -22.50 36.11
N THR A 203 0.22 -23.56 36.90
CA THR A 203 -0.75 -23.93 37.93
C THR A 203 -0.11 -23.74 39.30
N CYS A 204 -0.90 -23.35 40.28
CA CYS A 204 -0.45 -23.07 41.65
C CYS A 204 -1.58 -23.51 42.58
N ASN A 205 -1.36 -24.65 43.24
CA ASN A 205 -2.28 -25.22 44.22
C ASN A 205 -1.79 -24.84 45.62
N TYR A 206 -2.63 -24.15 46.37
CA TYR A 206 -2.38 -23.79 47.75
C TYR A 206 -2.97 -24.87 48.67
N GLY A 207 -2.11 -25.59 49.41
CA GLY A 207 -2.52 -26.70 50.28
C GLY A 207 -1.34 -27.57 50.74
N LEU A 208 -1.58 -28.42 51.75
CA LEU A 208 -0.61 -29.42 52.22
C LEU A 208 -0.37 -30.46 51.11
N GLN A 209 0.90 -30.86 50.92
CA GLN A 209 1.29 -31.91 49.96
C GLN A 209 0.41 -33.17 50.12
N PRO A 210 0.02 -33.86 49.03
CA PRO A 210 -0.35 -35.26 49.13
C PRO A 210 0.86 -36.13 49.52
#